data_AF-A0A4R2KYH3-F1
#
_entry.id   AF-A0A4R2KYH3-F1
#
_cell.length_a   1.000
_cell.length_b   1.000
_cell.length_c   1.000
_cell.angle_alpha   90.00
_cell.angle_beta   90.00
_cell.angle_gamma   90.00
#
_symmetry.space_group_name_H-M   'P 1'
#
loop_
_entity.id
_entity.type
_entity.pdbx_description
1 polymer ?
#
loop_
_entity_poly.entity_id
_entity_poly.type
_entity_poly.pdbx_seq_one_letter_code
_entity_poly.pdbx_strand_id
1 'polypeptide(L)'
;MGYRSIRCKTCGKSPISTALIVIGNMIYCQQCLKNISVKSTGEHGRYYTHSGDRCFVNFGSDSRIDIQEFGVDELKIGNTR
;
A
#
# COMPACT_ATOMS: atom_id res chain seq x y z
N MET A 1 -14.20 -22.41 -13.50
CA MET A 1 -13.97 -21.09 -12.86
C MET A 1 -12.48 -20.89 -12.69
N GLY A 2 -11.86 -20.00 -13.46
CA GLY A 2 -10.41 -19.78 -13.38
C GLY A 2 -10.05 -19.15 -12.03
N TYR A 3 -9.13 -19.78 -11.30
CA TYR A 3 -8.52 -19.16 -10.12
C TYR A 3 -7.82 -17.89 -10.58
N ARG A 4 -8.45 -16.72 -10.38
CA ARG A 4 -7.76 -15.43 -10.50
C ARG A 4 -6.58 -15.52 -9.54
N SER A 5 -5.39 -15.64 -10.10
CA SER A 5 -4.18 -15.72 -9.29
C SER A 5 -4.11 -14.48 -8.41
N ILE A 6 -4.17 -14.67 -7.09
CA ILE A 6 -4.00 -13.60 -6.11
C ILE A 6 -2.59 -13.03 -6.35
N ARG A 7 -2.53 -11.76 -6.77
CA ARG A 7 -1.29 -11.09 -7.14
C ARG A 7 -1.33 -9.64 -6.67
N CYS A 8 -0.17 -9.11 -6.30
CA CYS A 8 -0.03 -7.68 -6.03
C CYS A 8 -0.46 -6.85 -7.25
N LYS A 9 -1.35 -5.89 -7.05
CA LYS A 9 -1.85 -4.96 -8.07
C LYS A 9 -0.72 -4.15 -8.69
N THR A 10 0.31 -3.79 -7.92
CA THR A 10 1.42 -2.98 -8.42
C THR A 10 2.48 -3.80 -9.14
N CYS A 11 3.02 -4.86 -8.51
CA CYS A 11 4.18 -5.58 -9.04
C CYS A 11 3.89 -6.99 -9.56
N GLY A 12 2.64 -7.44 -9.51
CA GLY A 12 2.22 -8.75 -10.00
C GLY A 12 2.72 -9.96 -9.19
N LYS A 13 3.50 -9.76 -8.12
CA LYS A 13 4.03 -10.84 -7.28
C LYS A 13 2.91 -11.66 -6.64
N SER A 14 3.10 -12.97 -6.64
CA SER A 14 2.17 -13.95 -6.06
C SER A 14 2.45 -14.14 -4.56
N PRO A 15 1.50 -14.70 -3.78
CA PRO A 15 1.68 -14.91 -2.34
C PRO A 15 2.80 -15.89 -2.00
N ILE A 16 3.22 -16.74 -2.94
CA ILE A 16 4.36 -17.66 -2.78
C ILE A 16 5.65 -16.87 -2.51
N SER A 17 5.76 -15.66 -3.05
CA SER A 17 6.98 -14.84 -2.97
C SER A 17 6.92 -13.71 -1.94
N THR A 18 5.75 -13.41 -1.36
CA THR A 18 5.59 -12.28 -0.44
C THR A 18 4.23 -12.29 0.27
N ALA A 19 4.16 -11.75 1.48
CA ALA A 19 2.88 -11.50 2.14
C ALA A 19 2.06 -10.46 1.36
N LEU A 20 0.83 -10.84 1.03
CA LEU A 20 -0.15 -9.99 0.36
C LEU A 20 -1.15 -9.45 1.39
N ILE A 21 -1.46 -8.16 1.29
CA ILE A 21 -2.38 -7.41 2.13
C ILE A 21 -3.51 -6.93 1.22
N VAL A 22 -4.75 -7.17 1.64
CA VAL A 22 -5.95 -6.75 0.92
C VAL A 22 -6.41 -5.43 1.51
N ILE A 23 -6.53 -4.39 0.68
CA ILE A 23 -7.01 -3.06 1.07
C ILE A 23 -8.16 -2.70 0.13
N GLY A 24 -9.37 -2.62 0.66
CA GLY A 24 -10.60 -2.59 -0.10
C GLY A 24 -10.70 -3.78 -1.06
N ASN A 25 -10.80 -3.50 -2.36
CA ASN A 25 -10.85 -4.51 -3.42
C ASN A 25 -9.50 -4.74 -4.12
N MET A 26 -8.41 -4.22 -3.55
CA MET A 26 -7.07 -4.27 -4.14
C MET A 26 -6.12 -5.08 -3.27
N ILE A 27 -5.18 -5.75 -3.91
CA ILE A 27 -4.22 -6.62 -3.22
C ILE A 27 -2.83 -6.05 -3.43
N TYR A 28 -2.06 -5.87 -2.36
CA TYR A 28 -0.72 -5.30 -2.42
C TYR A 28 0.27 -6.19 -1.68
N CYS A 29 1.51 -6.26 -2.15
CA CYS A 29 2.56 -6.90 -1.37
C CYS A 29 3.18 -5.92 -0.37
N GLN A 30 3.75 -6.46 0.71
CA GLN A 30 4.46 -5.65 1.69
C GLN A 30 5.57 -4.79 1.07
N GLN A 31 6.26 -5.26 0.04
CA GLN A 31 7.32 -4.47 -0.62
C GLN A 31 6.78 -3.22 -1.32
N CYS A 32 5.60 -3.31 -1.93
CA CYS A 32 4.95 -2.15 -2.56
C CYS A 32 4.41 -1.19 -1.51
N LEU A 33 3.85 -1.70 -0.40
CA LEU A 33 3.36 -0.88 0.72
C LEU A 33 4.49 -0.17 1.49
N LYS A 34 5.75 -0.60 1.36
CA LYS A 34 6.91 0.17 1.86
C LYS A 34 7.19 1.45 1.06
N ASN A 35 6.67 1.55 -0.16
CA ASN A 35 6.90 2.67 -1.05
C ASN A 35 5.57 3.35 -1.34
N ILE A 36 5.09 4.17 -0.41
CA ILE A 36 3.86 4.93 -0.58
C ILE A 36 4.22 6.41 -0.74
N SER A 37 3.59 7.05 -1.73
CA SER A 37 3.54 8.51 -1.78
C SER A 37 2.13 9.02 -2.03
N VAL A 38 1.83 10.20 -1.51
CA VAL A 38 0.55 10.88 -1.73
C VAL A 38 0.56 11.47 -3.14
N LYS A 39 -0.48 11.23 -3.95
CA LYS A 39 -0.53 11.71 -5.34
C LYS A 39 -0.58 13.23 -5.46
N SER A 40 -1.28 13.91 -4.54
CA SER A 40 -1.47 15.36 -4.57
C SER A 40 -0.20 16.13 -4.19
N THR A 41 0.52 15.67 -3.16
CA THR A 41 1.70 16.38 -2.62
C THR A 41 3.03 15.76 -3.06
N GLY A 42 3.02 14.50 -3.52
CA GLY A 42 4.24 13.72 -3.75
C GLY A 42 4.96 13.28 -2.47
N GLU A 43 4.40 13.58 -1.30
CA GLU A 43 5.03 13.29 -0.02
C GLU A 43 5.12 11.77 0.22
N HIS A 44 6.28 11.32 0.69
CA HIS A 44 6.55 9.92 0.94
C HIS A 44 6.26 9.54 2.39
N GLY A 45 5.49 8.48 2.56
CA GLY A 45 5.13 7.96 3.87
C GLY A 45 5.31 6.45 3.96
N ARG A 46 5.27 5.94 5.19
CA ARG A 46 5.36 4.52 5.50
C ARG A 46 3.98 3.97 5.79
N TYR A 47 3.62 2.84 5.19
CA TYR A 47 2.39 2.13 5.54
C TYR A 47 2.37 1.82 7.05
N TYR A 48 1.31 2.26 7.74
CA TYR A 48 1.08 1.97 9.14
C TYR A 48 0.03 0.86 9.30
N THR A 49 -1.18 1.10 8.81
CA THR A 49 -2.27 0.11 8.78
C THR A 49 -3.31 0.45 7.71
N HIS A 50 -4.37 -0.34 7.59
CA HIS A 50 -5.53 -0.02 6.77
C HIS A 50 -6.83 -0.40 7.50
N SER A 51 -7.93 0.19 7.08
CA SER A 51 -9.28 -0.20 7.49
C SER A 51 -10.21 -0.06 6.31
N GLY A 52 -10.78 -1.18 5.85
CA GLY A 52 -11.56 -1.20 4.61
C GLY A 52 -10.70 -0.78 3.41
N ASP A 53 -11.16 0.24 2.68
CA ASP A 53 -10.50 0.87 1.53
C ASP A 53 -9.61 2.07 1.90
N ARG A 54 -9.49 2.39 3.19
CA ARG A 54 -8.66 3.49 3.70
C ARG A 54 -7.31 3.00 4.20
N CYS A 55 -6.27 3.75 3.87
CA CYS A 55 -4.89 3.51 4.27
C CYS A 55 -4.44 4.57 5.26
N PHE A 56 -3.81 4.12 6.34
CA PHE A 56 -3.15 4.97 7.32
C PHE A 56 -1.65 4.97 7.02
N VAL A 57 -1.12 6.15 6.74
CA VAL A 57 0.27 6.35 6.34
C VAL A 57 0.95 7.22 7.39
N ASN A 58 2.10 6.77 7.89
CA ASN A 58 2.92 7.52 8.82
C ASN A 58 3.98 8.34 8.05
N PHE A 59 3.96 9.66 8.22
CA PHE A 59 4.95 10.59 7.66
C PHE A 59 5.99 11.04 8.69
N GLY A 60 5.79 10.67 9.96
CA GLY A 60 6.69 11.02 11.03
C GLY A 60 7.97 10.18 11.04
N SER A 61 8.97 10.72 11.73
CA SER A 61 10.22 10.02 12.05
C SER A 61 10.02 8.97 13.15
N ASP A 62 11.03 8.14 13.41
CA ASP A 62 10.98 7.06 14.41
C ASP A 62 10.50 7.50 15.81
N SER A 63 10.68 8.77 16.17
CA SER A 63 10.31 9.34 17.48
C SER A 63 9.00 10.13 17.48
N ARG A 64 8.32 10.29 16.33
CA ARG A 64 7.06 11.04 16.22
C ARG A 64 6.11 10.30 15.30
N ILE A 65 4.94 9.94 15.81
CA ILE A 65 3.88 9.34 15.01
C ILE A 65 3.07 10.47 14.39
N ASP A 66 3.12 10.59 13.06
CA ASP A 66 2.26 11.48 12.27
C ASP A 66 1.48 10.64 11.27
N ILE A 67 0.36 10.08 11.73
CA ILE A 67 -0.49 9.21 10.92
C ILE A 67 -1.56 10.06 10.26
N GLN A 68 -1.63 9.98 8.94
CA GLN A 68 -2.67 10.58 8.14
C GLN A 68 -3.44 9.48 7.40
N GLU A 69 -4.74 9.70 7.22
CA GLU A 69 -5.66 8.77 6.54
C GLU A 69 -5.85 9.19 5.08
N PHE A 70 -5.80 8.22 4.17
CA PHE A 70 -6.04 8.43 2.74
C PHE A 70 -6.87 7.30 2.16
N GLY A 71 -7.68 7.62 1.15
CA GLY A 71 -8.17 6.61 0.21
C GLY A 71 -7.02 5.97 -0.57
N VAL A 72 -7.14 4.69 -0.88
CA VAL A 72 -6.12 4.00 -1.71
C VAL A 72 -5.95 4.65 -3.08
N ASP A 73 -6.99 5.30 -3.63
CA ASP A 73 -6.90 6.02 -4.90
C ASP A 73 -6.12 7.34 -4.79
N GLU A 74 -5.96 7.90 -3.58
CA GLU A 74 -5.16 9.10 -3.33
C GLU A 74 -3.66 8.76 -3.21
N LEU A 75 -3.32 7.48 -3.08
CA LEU A 75 -1.97 6.99 -2.87
C LEU A 75 -1.37 6.39 -4.14
N LYS A 76 -0.08 6.66 -4.37
CA LYS A 76 0.77 5.91 -5.28
C LYS A 76 1.50 4.84 -4.47
N ILE A 77 1.13 3.58 -4.68
CA ILE A 77 1.67 2.44 -3.93
C ILE A 77 2.61 1.63 -4.82
N GLY A 78 3.84 1.47 -4.34
CA GLY A 78 4.93 0.75 -4.98
C GLY A 78 5.70 1.57 -6.01
N ASN A 79 6.89 1.08 -6.34
CA ASN A 79 7.73 1.71 -7.35
C ASN A 79 7.29 1.18 -8.72
N THR A 80 6.59 2.00 -9.50
CA THR A 80 6.40 1.75 -10.94
C THR A 80 7.77 1.92 -11.61
N ARG A 81 8.52 0.82 -11.72
CA ARG A 81 9.54 0.66 -12.75
C ARG A 81 8.91 -0.08 -13.92
#